data_AF-A0A2N5EDN1-F1
#
_entry.id   AF-A0A2N5EDN1-F1
#
_cell.length_a   1.000
_cell.length_b   1.000
_cell.length_c   1.000
_cell.angle_alpha   90.00
_cell.angle_beta   90.00
_cell.angle_gamma   90.00
#
_symmetry.space_group_name_H-M   'P 1'
#
loop_
_entity.id
_entity.type
_entity.pdbx_description
1 polymer ?
#
loop_
_entity_poly.entity_id
_entity_poly.type
_entity_poly.pdbx_seq_one_letter_code
_entity_poly.pdbx_strand_id
1 'polypeptide(L)'
;MADITPNVVVSMPSQLFTAARVFKALAGGRIYLGKIDTDPTIAANRIQAYVENEDGSYIPIPQPIFINLGGFPVYNGQVAKIVTVEGHSMAVYDLFGVQQFYFPNVLRYDPDQLRQQLNNASDGYSDALISIKQPYSFAGSRPQHSKNANSISALDIADIDGDGATNDSARFAALEAVLTGKIVNLAGRSYLVDARQPATRISMAISSLHLWTQAIT
;
A
#
# COMPACT_ATOMS: atom_id res chain seq x y z
N MET A 1 -9.32 -23.85 47.91
CA MET A 1 -8.58 -23.92 46.62
C MET A 1 -9.27 -22.98 45.66
N ALA A 2 -8.54 -22.08 45.00
CA ALA A 2 -9.14 -21.19 44.00
C ALA A 2 -9.50 -22.01 42.76
N ASP A 3 -10.74 -21.88 42.31
CA ASP A 3 -11.21 -22.46 41.06
C ASP A 3 -10.59 -21.68 39.91
N ILE A 4 -9.72 -22.33 39.15
CA ILE A 4 -9.05 -21.72 38.00
C ILE A 4 -9.88 -22.12 36.79
N THR A 5 -10.56 -21.16 36.16
CA THR A 5 -11.18 -21.35 34.84
C THR A 5 -10.15 -20.95 33.78
N PRO A 6 -9.44 -21.90 33.15
CA PRO A 6 -8.43 -21.56 32.14
C PRO A 6 -9.10 -20.95 30.90
N ASN A 7 -8.74 -19.71 30.56
CA ASN A 7 -9.29 -18.98 29.40
C ASN A 7 -8.29 -18.80 28.23
N VAL A 8 -7.05 -19.26 28.38
CA VAL A 8 -6.00 -19.06 27.36
C VAL A 8 -5.34 -20.38 27.01
N VAL A 9 -5.55 -20.82 25.78
CA VAL A 9 -4.85 -21.97 25.21
C VAL A 9 -3.42 -21.55 24.88
N VAL A 10 -2.43 -22.28 25.40
CA VAL A 10 -1.03 -22.14 24.99
C VAL A 10 -0.86 -22.92 23.70
N SER A 11 -0.89 -22.24 22.56
CA SER A 11 -0.66 -22.84 21.24
C SER A 11 0.23 -21.97 20.39
N MET A 12 1.07 -22.60 19.57
CA MET A 12 1.70 -21.94 18.43
C MET A 12 0.60 -21.55 17.42
N PRO A 13 0.64 -20.37 16.80
CA PRO A 13 -0.32 -19.97 15.79
C PRO A 13 -0.11 -20.78 14.50
N SER A 14 -0.63 -22.01 14.46
CA SER A 14 -0.73 -22.82 13.25
C SER A 14 -2.16 -22.80 12.74
N GLN A 15 -2.35 -22.49 11.47
CA GLN A 15 -3.69 -22.47 10.88
C GLN A 15 -4.17 -23.89 10.58
N LEU A 16 -5.20 -24.33 11.32
CA LEU A 16 -5.87 -25.61 11.13
C LEU A 16 -6.98 -25.50 10.09
N PHE A 17 -7.08 -26.48 9.20
CA PHE A 17 -8.25 -26.65 8.35
C PHE A 17 -9.33 -27.42 9.09
N THR A 18 -10.46 -26.75 9.31
CA THR A 18 -11.63 -27.30 10.02
C THR A 18 -12.82 -27.45 9.08
N ALA A 19 -13.86 -28.17 9.48
CA ALA A 19 -15.11 -28.22 8.73
C ALA A 19 -15.86 -26.89 8.85
N ALA A 20 -16.56 -26.47 7.79
CA ALA A 20 -17.23 -25.17 7.77
C ALA A 20 -18.42 -25.08 8.74
N ARG A 21 -19.05 -26.21 9.05
CA ARG A 21 -20.29 -26.29 9.84
C ARG A 21 -20.08 -26.69 11.29
N VAL A 22 -18.93 -27.29 11.60
CA VAL A 22 -18.59 -27.81 12.93
C VAL A 22 -17.10 -27.62 13.15
N PHE A 23 -16.69 -27.18 14.33
CA PHE A 23 -15.28 -26.97 14.68
C PHE A 23 -14.54 -28.30 14.89
N LYS A 24 -14.40 -29.07 13.81
CA LYS A 24 -13.71 -30.36 13.73
C LYS A 24 -12.64 -30.29 12.66
N ALA A 25 -11.52 -30.98 12.86
CA ALA A 25 -10.49 -31.12 11.84
C ALA A 25 -11.08 -31.65 10.53
N LEU A 26 -10.64 -31.09 9.40
CA LEU A 26 -11.06 -31.54 8.09
C LEU A 26 -10.25 -32.76 7.64
N ALA A 27 -10.37 -33.83 8.42
CA ALA A 27 -9.63 -35.07 8.25
C ALA A 27 -9.83 -35.67 6.86
N GLY A 28 -8.72 -35.95 6.16
CA GLY A 28 -8.75 -36.51 4.81
C GLY A 28 -9.20 -35.53 3.73
N GLY A 29 -9.34 -34.24 4.08
CA GLY A 29 -9.68 -33.19 3.13
C GLY A 29 -8.58 -32.90 2.12
N ARG A 30 -8.93 -32.08 1.14
CA ARG A 30 -8.09 -31.71 -0.01
C ARG A 30 -8.04 -30.20 -0.16
N ILE A 31 -6.85 -29.67 -0.38
CA ILE A 31 -6.62 -28.26 -0.66
C ILE A 31 -6.17 -28.13 -2.12
N TYR A 32 -6.78 -27.20 -2.83
CA TYR A 32 -6.42 -26.78 -4.18
C TYR A 32 -6.04 -25.31 -4.18
N LEU A 33 -4.92 -24.98 -4.81
CA LEU A 33 -4.35 -23.64 -4.97
C LEU A 33 -4.29 -23.29 -6.45
N GLY A 34 -4.79 -22.11 -6.81
CA GLY A 34 -4.84 -21.68 -8.20
C GLY A 34 -4.60 -20.20 -8.37
N LYS A 35 -4.72 -19.74 -9.62
CA LYS A 35 -4.61 -18.32 -9.96
C LYS A 35 -5.71 -17.54 -9.22
N ILE A 36 -5.39 -16.31 -8.85
CA ILE A 36 -6.35 -15.39 -8.21
C ILE A 36 -7.63 -15.30 -9.05
N ASP A 37 -8.77 -15.29 -8.37
CA ASP A 37 -10.12 -15.16 -8.95
C ASP A 37 -10.53 -16.30 -9.91
N THR A 38 -9.86 -17.45 -9.85
CA THR A 38 -10.20 -18.65 -10.65
C THR A 38 -10.59 -19.85 -9.80
N ASP A 39 -11.19 -20.87 -10.42
CA ASP A 39 -11.46 -22.15 -9.76
C ASP A 39 -10.22 -23.07 -9.80
N PRO A 40 -9.58 -23.37 -8.65
CA PRO A 40 -8.36 -24.17 -8.59
C PRO A 40 -8.59 -25.68 -8.76
N THR A 41 -9.85 -26.15 -8.82
CA THR A 41 -10.13 -27.55 -9.14
C THR A 41 -9.81 -27.89 -10.61
N ILE A 42 -9.84 -26.88 -11.49
CA ILE A 42 -9.45 -26.99 -12.89
C ILE A 42 -7.92 -27.00 -13.00
N ALA A 43 -7.34 -28.04 -13.61
CA ALA A 43 -5.88 -28.21 -13.68
C ALA A 43 -5.15 -27.01 -14.33
N ALA A 44 -5.75 -26.39 -15.36
CA ALA A 44 -5.19 -25.22 -16.04
C ALA A 44 -5.11 -23.95 -15.17
N ASN A 45 -5.91 -23.89 -14.10
CA ASN A 45 -5.92 -22.78 -13.17
C ASN A 45 -4.99 -22.99 -11.97
N ARG A 46 -4.45 -24.21 -11.79
CA ARG A 46 -3.58 -24.52 -10.65
C ARG A 46 -2.24 -23.84 -10.79
N ILE A 47 -1.70 -23.42 -9.65
CA ILE A 47 -0.34 -22.90 -9.53
C ILE A 47 0.56 -23.94 -8.87
N GLN A 48 1.88 -23.75 -8.97
CA GLN A 48 2.83 -24.62 -8.31
C GLN A 48 2.85 -24.35 -6.80
N ALA A 49 2.76 -25.41 -5.99
CA ALA A 49 2.92 -25.36 -4.54
C ALA A 49 4.25 -25.99 -4.14
N TYR A 50 4.80 -25.56 -3.01
CA TYR A 50 6.06 -26.08 -2.49
C TYR A 50 5.93 -26.43 -1.01
N VAL A 51 6.70 -27.42 -0.57
CA VAL A 51 7.02 -27.61 0.84
C VAL A 51 8.28 -26.83 1.17
N GLU A 52 8.24 -26.02 2.20
CA GLU A 52 9.42 -25.40 2.80
C GLU A 52 9.96 -26.32 3.90
N ASN A 53 11.22 -26.76 3.73
CA ASN A 53 11.92 -27.58 4.70
C ASN A 53 12.53 -26.72 5.83
N GLU A 54 13.00 -27.38 6.89
CA GLU A 54 13.66 -26.73 8.02
C GLU A 54 14.95 -25.98 7.63
N ASP A 55 15.61 -26.40 6.55
CA ASP A 55 16.80 -25.75 6.00
C ASP A 55 16.46 -24.56 5.07
N GLY A 56 15.17 -24.24 4.89
CA GLY A 56 14.68 -23.18 4.01
C GLY A 56 14.62 -23.56 2.53
N SER A 57 14.95 -24.81 2.16
CA SER A 57 14.80 -25.30 0.79
C SER A 57 13.34 -25.54 0.42
N TYR A 58 13.03 -25.45 -0.89
CA TYR A 58 11.68 -25.65 -1.42
C TYR A 58 11.59 -26.89 -2.30
N ILE A 59 10.64 -27.77 -2.00
CA ILE A 59 10.36 -28.97 -2.80
C ILE A 59 9.02 -28.78 -3.52
N PRO A 60 8.95 -28.84 -4.87
CA PRO A 60 7.68 -28.75 -5.58
C PRO A 60 6.81 -29.97 -5.28
N ILE A 61 5.53 -29.75 -5.01
CA ILE A 61 4.57 -30.81 -4.71
C ILE A 61 3.38 -30.81 -5.68
N PRO A 62 2.80 -31.99 -5.97
CA PRO A 62 1.58 -32.07 -6.75
C PRO A 62 0.36 -31.64 -5.92
N GLN A 63 -0.71 -31.29 -6.64
CA GLN A 63 -2.01 -30.99 -6.06
C GLN A 63 -3.02 -32.09 -6.41
N PRO A 64 -3.98 -32.43 -5.52
CA PRO A 64 -4.32 -31.74 -4.28
C PRO A 64 -3.35 -32.00 -3.13
N ILE A 65 -3.28 -31.05 -2.21
CA ILE A 65 -2.59 -31.21 -0.92
C ILE A 65 -3.56 -31.87 0.06
N PHE A 66 -3.10 -32.89 0.78
CA PHE A 66 -3.93 -33.64 1.72
C PHE A 66 -3.90 -33.04 3.12
N ILE A 67 -5.00 -33.23 3.85
CA ILE A 67 -5.14 -32.84 5.26
C ILE A 67 -5.16 -34.08 6.14
N ASN A 68 -4.34 -34.12 7.20
CA ASN A 68 -4.32 -35.24 8.15
C ASN A 68 -5.51 -35.21 9.13
N LEU A 69 -5.58 -36.20 10.02
CA LEU A 69 -6.62 -36.29 11.05
C LEU A 69 -6.66 -35.09 12.01
N GLY A 70 -5.53 -34.39 12.18
CA GLY A 70 -5.42 -33.21 13.03
C GLY A 70 -5.83 -31.90 12.36
N GLY A 71 -6.11 -31.91 11.05
CA GLY A 71 -6.47 -30.69 10.30
C GLY A 71 -5.28 -29.94 9.69
N PHE A 72 -4.10 -30.57 9.64
CA PHE A 72 -2.88 -29.97 9.09
C PHE A 72 -2.65 -30.44 7.64
N PRO A 73 -2.14 -29.55 6.76
CA PRO A 73 -1.65 -29.96 5.46
C PRO A 73 -0.45 -30.89 5.62
N VAL A 74 -0.41 -31.94 4.79
CA VAL A 74 0.66 -32.95 4.83
C VAL A 74 1.29 -33.20 3.48
N TYR A 75 2.58 -33.54 3.52
CA TYR A 75 3.34 -34.09 2.41
C TYR A 75 3.98 -35.40 2.86
N ASN A 76 3.81 -36.48 2.09
CA ASN A 76 4.22 -37.84 2.46
C ASN A 76 3.78 -38.28 3.87
N GLY A 77 2.60 -37.83 4.32
CA GLY A 77 2.02 -38.17 5.63
C GLY A 77 2.55 -37.36 6.81
N GLN A 78 3.55 -36.50 6.61
CA GLN A 78 4.08 -35.59 7.62
C GLN A 78 3.50 -34.19 7.48
N VAL A 79 3.31 -33.50 8.60
CA VAL A 79 2.88 -32.08 8.59
C VAL A 79 3.94 -31.25 7.90
N ALA A 80 3.52 -30.47 6.92
CA ALA A 80 4.43 -29.68 6.10
C ALA A 80 3.94 -28.24 5.97
N LYS A 81 4.88 -27.29 5.96
CA LYS A 81 4.60 -25.89 5.64
C LYS A 81 4.49 -25.77 4.13
N ILE A 82 3.29 -25.51 3.64
CA ILE A 82 3.03 -25.31 2.21
C ILE A 82 3.12 -23.83 1.88
N VAL A 83 3.88 -23.50 0.84
CA VAL A 83 4.08 -22.12 0.38
C VAL A 83 3.90 -22.01 -1.13
N THR A 84 3.59 -20.79 -1.57
CA THR A 84 3.48 -20.40 -2.98
C THR A 84 4.34 -19.17 -3.22
N VAL A 85 4.79 -18.98 -4.45
CA VAL A 85 5.60 -17.79 -4.83
C VAL A 85 4.72 -16.55 -5.00
N GLU A 86 3.48 -16.74 -5.43
CA GLU A 86 2.52 -15.67 -5.72
C GLU A 86 1.23 -15.82 -4.89
N GLY A 87 0.45 -14.74 -4.85
CA GLY A 87 -0.91 -14.77 -4.31
C GLY A 87 -1.81 -15.71 -5.10
N HIS A 88 -2.74 -16.38 -4.43
CA HIS A 88 -3.50 -17.47 -5.02
C HIS A 88 -4.94 -17.52 -4.55
N SER A 89 -5.79 -18.19 -5.34
CA SER A 89 -7.08 -18.69 -4.89
C SER A 89 -6.89 -20.02 -4.16
N MET A 90 -7.80 -20.33 -3.24
CA MET A 90 -7.76 -21.58 -2.48
C MET A 90 -9.16 -22.18 -2.38
N ALA A 91 -9.29 -23.47 -2.67
CA ALA A 91 -10.50 -24.25 -2.41
C ALA A 91 -10.17 -25.42 -1.49
N VAL A 92 -11.00 -25.61 -0.47
CA VAL A 92 -10.83 -26.65 0.54
C VAL A 92 -12.05 -27.56 0.52
N TYR A 93 -11.81 -28.85 0.34
CA TYR A 93 -12.82 -29.91 0.26
C TYR A 93 -12.63 -30.90 1.39
N ASP A 94 -13.73 -31.49 1.85
CA ASP A 94 -13.68 -32.62 2.77
C ASP A 94 -13.32 -33.94 2.06
N LEU A 95 -13.22 -35.04 2.83
CA LEU A 95 -12.95 -36.37 2.29
C LEU A 95 -14.02 -36.88 1.31
N PHE A 96 -15.26 -36.38 1.42
CA PHE A 96 -16.40 -36.76 0.58
C PHE A 96 -16.53 -35.87 -0.67
N GLY A 97 -15.63 -34.91 -0.87
CA GLY A 97 -15.65 -34.00 -2.01
C GLY A 97 -16.64 -32.83 -1.86
N VAL A 98 -17.11 -32.54 -0.65
CA VAL A 98 -17.93 -31.36 -0.38
C VAL A 98 -17.04 -30.16 -0.08
N GLN A 99 -17.24 -29.07 -0.82
CA GLN A 99 -16.51 -27.81 -0.59
C GLN A 99 -16.87 -27.25 0.78
N GLN A 100 -15.84 -27.03 1.60
CA GLN A 100 -15.96 -26.37 2.91
C GLN A 100 -15.70 -24.87 2.78
N PHE A 101 -14.61 -24.51 2.10
CA PHE A 101 -14.20 -23.12 1.93
C PHE A 101 -13.74 -22.84 0.50
N TYR A 102 -13.97 -21.61 0.08
CA TYR A 102 -13.41 -21.05 -1.14
C TYR A 102 -12.96 -19.62 -0.88
N PHE A 103 -11.72 -19.33 -1.25
CA PHE A 103 -11.11 -18.01 -1.17
C PHE A 103 -10.68 -17.63 -2.59
N PRO A 104 -11.31 -16.62 -3.22
CA PRO A 104 -10.92 -16.18 -4.57
C PRO A 104 -9.52 -15.56 -4.58
N ASN A 105 -9.10 -14.94 -3.48
CA ASN A 105 -7.75 -14.42 -3.27
C ASN A 105 -7.41 -14.49 -1.78
N VAL A 106 -6.48 -15.38 -1.41
CA VAL A 106 -6.07 -15.57 0.00
C VAL A 106 -5.44 -14.32 0.59
N LEU A 107 -4.73 -13.51 -0.21
CA LEU A 107 -4.07 -12.31 0.29
C LEU A 107 -5.05 -11.31 0.90
N ARG A 108 -6.31 -11.26 0.44
CA ARG A 108 -7.35 -10.37 1.01
C ARG A 108 -7.65 -10.62 2.49
N TYR A 109 -7.23 -11.78 3.01
CA TYR A 109 -7.49 -12.21 4.38
C TYR A 109 -6.21 -12.23 5.23
N ASP A 110 -5.08 -11.80 4.67
CA ASP A 110 -3.82 -11.67 5.42
C ASP A 110 -4.00 -10.63 6.55
N PRO A 111 -3.80 -11.00 7.83
CA PRO A 111 -3.94 -10.07 8.94
C PRO A 111 -3.01 -8.85 8.85
N ASP A 112 -1.87 -8.96 8.14
CA ASP A 112 -0.92 -7.86 7.94
C ASP A 112 -1.30 -6.95 6.74
N GLN A 113 -2.38 -7.24 6.00
CA GLN A 113 -2.85 -6.42 4.88
C GLN A 113 -2.98 -4.95 5.26
N LEU A 114 -3.60 -4.65 6.41
CA LEU A 114 -3.80 -3.26 6.83
C LEU A 114 -2.45 -2.54 7.02
N ARG A 115 -1.45 -3.21 7.61
CA ARG A 115 -0.12 -2.61 7.79
C ARG A 115 0.56 -2.35 6.44
N GLN A 116 0.44 -3.29 5.50
CA GLN A 116 0.98 -3.12 4.15
C GLN A 116 0.28 -1.97 3.42
N GLN A 117 -1.04 -1.87 3.51
CA GLN A 117 -1.83 -0.78 2.93
C GLN A 117 -1.51 0.58 3.55
N LEU A 118 -1.24 0.63 4.87
CA LEU A 118 -0.84 1.88 5.53
C LEU A 118 0.58 2.35 5.16
N ASN A 119 1.47 1.41 4.84
CA ASN A 119 2.85 1.68 4.41
C ASN A 119 3.00 1.92 2.89
N ASN A 120 1.92 1.79 2.12
CA ASN A 120 1.95 2.00 0.67
C ASN A 120 1.68 3.47 0.34
N ALA A 121 2.66 4.15 -0.27
CA ALA A 121 2.58 5.56 -0.64
C ALA A 121 1.83 5.82 -1.97
N SER A 122 1.30 4.79 -2.62
CA SER A 122 0.52 4.94 -3.85
C SER A 122 -0.84 5.59 -3.56
N ASP A 123 -1.38 6.32 -4.54
CA ASP A 123 -2.68 6.98 -4.44
C ASP A 123 -3.79 6.01 -3.99
N GLY A 124 -4.58 6.44 -2.99
CA GLY A 124 -5.67 5.64 -2.42
C GLY A 124 -5.28 4.75 -1.24
N TYR A 125 -4.00 4.69 -0.86
CA TYR A 125 -3.50 3.98 0.31
C TYR A 125 -3.03 4.93 1.42
N SER A 126 -2.43 4.40 2.49
CA SER A 126 -1.92 5.17 3.63
C SER A 126 -2.96 6.12 4.26
N ASP A 127 -2.72 7.43 4.24
CA ASP A 127 -3.61 8.43 4.81
C ASP A 127 -4.97 8.57 4.08
N ALA A 128 -5.10 8.02 2.88
CA ALA A 128 -6.39 7.96 2.19
C ALA A 128 -7.37 6.95 2.83
N LEU A 129 -6.84 5.96 3.58
CA LEU A 129 -7.64 4.95 4.29
C LEU A 129 -8.17 5.45 5.65
N ILE A 130 -7.62 6.56 6.14
CA ILE A 130 -7.99 7.14 7.43
C ILE A 130 -9.10 8.18 7.21
N SER A 131 -10.30 7.89 7.69
CA SER A 131 -11.41 8.84 7.65
C SER A 131 -11.37 9.79 8.83
N ILE A 132 -11.56 11.09 8.57
CA ILE A 132 -11.68 12.12 9.61
C ILE A 132 -13.04 12.80 9.56
N LYS A 133 -13.47 13.32 10.72
CA LYS A 133 -14.67 14.14 10.88
C LYS A 133 -14.45 15.13 12.03
N GLN A 134 -14.86 16.39 11.83
CA GLN A 134 -14.78 17.41 12.88
C GLN A 134 -15.85 17.17 13.97
N PRO A 135 -15.64 17.60 15.22
CA PRO A 135 -16.54 17.29 16.35
C PRO A 135 -17.89 18.05 16.31
N TYR A 136 -18.17 18.80 15.25
CA TYR A 136 -19.40 19.57 15.09
C TYR A 136 -20.51 18.75 14.42
N SER A 137 -21.76 18.99 14.80
CA SER A 137 -22.93 18.25 14.32
C SER A 137 -23.14 18.35 12.79
N PHE A 138 -22.79 19.50 12.19
CA PHE A 138 -22.91 19.75 10.76
C PHE A 138 -21.68 19.31 9.94
N ALA A 139 -20.67 18.67 10.56
CA ALA A 139 -19.45 18.30 9.85
C ALA A 139 -19.64 17.09 8.91
N GLY A 140 -19.15 17.22 7.68
CA GLY A 140 -18.97 16.09 6.75
C GLY A 140 -17.74 15.23 7.08
N SER A 141 -17.76 13.96 6.69
CA SER A 141 -16.58 13.08 6.74
C SER A 141 -15.77 13.21 5.45
N ARG A 142 -14.45 13.10 5.56
CA ARG A 142 -13.51 13.07 4.44
C ARG A 142 -12.24 12.31 4.81
N PRO A 143 -11.44 11.82 3.84
CA PRO A 143 -10.14 11.21 4.13
C PRO A 143 -9.11 12.19 4.71
N GLN A 144 -8.17 11.68 5.50
CA GLN A 144 -7.01 12.43 5.99
C GLN A 144 -6.15 12.94 4.82
N HIS A 145 -5.95 12.13 3.78
CA HIS A 145 -5.27 12.54 2.55
C HIS A 145 -5.80 13.85 1.97
N SER A 146 -7.13 13.94 1.78
CA SER A 146 -7.73 15.17 1.28
C SER A 146 -7.46 16.33 2.21
N LYS A 147 -7.47 16.13 3.54
CA LYS A 147 -7.18 17.18 4.53
C LYS A 147 -5.75 17.69 4.46
N ASN A 148 -4.77 16.79 4.28
CA ASN A 148 -3.38 17.16 4.09
C ASN A 148 -3.21 18.01 2.82
N ALA A 149 -3.87 17.62 1.72
CA ALA A 149 -3.82 18.36 0.45
C ALA A 149 -4.38 19.80 0.49
N ASN A 150 -5.05 20.22 1.58
CA ASN A 150 -5.48 21.62 1.72
C ASN A 150 -4.31 22.60 1.97
N SER A 151 -3.14 22.09 2.36
CA SER A 151 -1.94 22.88 2.62
C SER A 151 -0.73 22.18 2.01
N ILE A 152 0.05 22.91 1.24
CA ILE A 152 1.34 22.44 0.72
C ILE A 152 2.44 23.31 1.32
N SER A 153 3.53 22.67 1.73
CA SER A 153 4.76 23.27 2.21
C SER A 153 5.92 22.95 1.26
N ALA A 154 7.03 23.66 1.40
CA ALA A 154 8.23 23.37 0.60
C ALA A 154 8.76 21.94 0.85
N LEU A 155 8.62 21.42 2.08
CA LEU A 155 9.09 20.08 2.46
C LEU A 155 8.26 18.93 1.84
N ASP A 156 7.10 19.23 1.27
CA ASP A 156 6.29 18.23 0.55
C ASP A 156 6.82 17.97 -0.87
N ILE A 157 7.84 18.71 -1.31
CA ILE A 157 8.45 18.62 -2.64
C ILE A 157 9.70 17.76 -2.55
N ALA A 158 9.80 16.77 -3.44
CA ALA A 158 10.97 15.91 -3.51
C ALA A 158 12.26 16.74 -3.70
N ASP A 159 13.30 16.34 -2.96
CA ASP A 159 14.65 16.92 -2.97
C ASP A 159 14.73 18.40 -2.53
N ILE A 160 13.75 18.90 -1.76
CA ILE A 160 13.91 20.14 -0.98
C ILE A 160 14.46 19.80 0.40
N ASP A 161 15.60 20.40 0.76
CA ASP A 161 16.25 20.18 2.05
C ASP A 161 15.69 21.12 3.12
N GLY A 162 15.42 22.39 2.77
CA GLY A 162 14.82 23.37 3.69
C GLY A 162 15.69 23.72 4.90
N ASP A 163 17.00 23.49 4.82
CA ASP A 163 17.99 23.69 5.89
C ASP A 163 18.61 25.12 5.90
N GLY A 164 18.34 25.91 4.86
CA GLY A 164 18.91 27.24 4.68
C GLY A 164 20.38 27.26 4.25
N ALA A 165 20.96 26.10 3.92
CA ALA A 165 22.33 25.93 3.45
C ALA A 165 22.37 25.36 2.02
N THR A 166 21.52 24.38 1.72
CA THR A 166 21.43 23.76 0.41
C THR A 166 20.61 24.64 -0.54
N ASN A 167 20.99 24.64 -1.82
CA ASN A 167 20.34 25.48 -2.82
C ASN A 167 19.09 24.81 -3.40
N ASP A 168 17.95 25.10 -2.80
CA ASP A 168 16.64 24.58 -3.22
C ASP A 168 16.03 25.30 -4.45
N SER A 169 16.71 26.32 -5.01
CA SER A 169 16.13 27.21 -6.05
C SER A 169 15.59 26.47 -7.27
N ALA A 170 16.26 25.39 -7.69
CA ALA A 170 15.84 24.60 -8.84
C ALA A 170 14.51 23.84 -8.57
N ARG A 171 14.28 23.40 -7.34
CA ARG A 171 13.04 22.70 -6.96
C ARG A 171 11.88 23.68 -6.82
N PHE A 172 12.12 24.87 -6.26
CA PHE A 172 11.11 25.94 -6.26
C PHE A 172 10.70 26.35 -7.67
N ALA A 173 11.64 26.46 -8.61
CA ALA A 173 11.32 26.74 -10.01
C ALA A 173 10.48 25.62 -10.66
N ALA A 174 10.76 24.35 -10.34
CA ALA A 174 9.96 23.22 -10.81
C ALA A 174 8.54 23.23 -10.23
N LEU A 175 8.39 23.56 -8.93
CA LEU A 175 7.08 23.75 -8.31
C LEU A 175 6.31 24.87 -8.99
N GLU A 176 6.92 26.03 -9.19
CA GLU A 176 6.31 27.18 -9.86
C GLU A 176 5.81 26.79 -11.26
N ALA A 177 6.58 26.02 -12.02
CA ALA A 177 6.17 25.51 -13.33
C ALA A 177 4.90 24.64 -13.28
N VAL A 178 4.74 23.79 -12.25
CA VAL A 178 3.54 22.95 -12.07
C VAL A 178 2.32 23.75 -11.62
N LEU A 179 2.55 24.85 -10.88
CA LEU A 179 1.51 25.73 -10.35
C LEU A 179 1.13 26.84 -11.34
N THR A 180 1.97 27.14 -12.34
CA THR A 180 1.72 28.20 -13.32
C THR A 180 0.37 27.98 -14.01
N GLY A 181 -0.45 29.04 -14.04
CA GLY A 181 -1.79 29.01 -14.61
C GLY A 181 -2.86 28.36 -13.71
N LYS A 182 -2.50 27.96 -12.48
CA LYS A 182 -3.44 27.43 -11.48
C LYS A 182 -3.65 28.43 -10.34
N ILE A 183 -4.80 28.32 -9.68
CA ILE A 183 -5.10 29.01 -8.42
C ILE A 183 -4.58 28.14 -7.28
N VAL A 184 -3.68 28.70 -6.47
CA VAL A 184 -3.11 28.04 -5.29
C VAL A 184 -3.77 28.60 -4.05
N ASN A 185 -4.28 27.72 -3.18
CA ASN A 185 -4.87 28.13 -1.91
C ASN A 185 -3.86 27.88 -0.78
N LEU A 186 -3.43 28.95 -0.12
CA LEU A 186 -2.48 28.90 1.00
C LEU A 186 -3.06 29.68 2.18
N ALA A 187 -3.08 29.07 3.36
CA ALA A 187 -3.55 29.68 4.61
C ALA A 187 -4.91 30.41 4.49
N GLY A 188 -5.85 29.84 3.71
CA GLY A 188 -7.20 30.41 3.52
C GLY A 188 -7.29 31.59 2.55
N ARG A 189 -6.23 31.86 1.77
CA ARG A 189 -6.22 32.87 0.69
C ARG A 189 -5.85 32.23 -0.65
N SER A 190 -6.36 32.81 -1.73
CA SER A 190 -6.13 32.33 -3.10
C SER A 190 -5.09 33.20 -3.80
N TYR A 191 -4.15 32.55 -4.46
CA TYR A 191 -3.04 33.15 -5.19
C TYR A 191 -3.06 32.67 -6.64
N LEU A 192 -2.90 33.57 -7.59
CA LEU A 192 -2.63 33.23 -8.99
C LEU A 192 -1.11 33.13 -9.17
N VAL A 193 -0.65 31.98 -9.63
CA VAL A 193 0.76 31.81 -10.04
C VAL A 193 0.80 32.00 -11.56
N ASP A 194 1.34 33.14 -11.99
CA ASP A 194 1.45 33.49 -13.41
C ASP A 194 2.86 33.23 -13.95
N ALA A 195 2.98 33.07 -15.26
CA ALA A 195 4.27 32.91 -15.90
C ALA A 195 5.14 34.16 -15.66
N ARG A 196 6.44 33.95 -15.45
CA ARG A 196 7.40 35.03 -15.25
C ARG A 196 7.34 36.02 -16.42
N GLN A 197 6.89 37.25 -16.15
CA GLN A 197 6.94 38.32 -17.15
C GLN A 197 8.41 38.64 -17.48
N PRO A 198 8.76 38.83 -18.78
CA PRO A 198 10.14 39.14 -19.16
C PRO A 198 10.55 40.47 -18.51
N ALA A 199 11.74 40.50 -17.92
CA ALA A 199 12.26 41.69 -17.26
C ALA A 199 12.31 42.85 -18.25
N THR A 200 11.52 43.90 -18.01
CA THR A 200 11.62 45.15 -18.76
C THR A 200 12.95 45.79 -18.37
N ARG A 201 13.96 45.68 -19.24
CA ARG A 201 15.23 46.39 -19.04
C ARG A 201 14.95 47.89 -19.12
N ILE A 202 14.98 48.58 -17.99
CA ILE A 202 15.10 50.04 -17.97
C ILE A 202 16.50 50.37 -18.46
N SER A 203 16.64 50.59 -19.77
CA SER A 203 17.82 51.22 -20.34
C SER A 203 17.83 52.68 -19.88
N MET A 204 18.58 53.01 -18.84
CA MET A 204 18.98 54.38 -18.59
C MET A 204 19.96 54.77 -19.71
N ALA A 205 19.44 55.43 -20.75
CA ALA A 205 20.29 56.10 -21.73
C ALA A 205 21.07 57.21 -21.03
N ILE A 206 22.37 56.99 -20.81
CA ILE A 206 23.31 58.06 -20.47
C ILE A 206 23.41 58.91 -21.74
N SER A 207 22.62 59.97 -21.82
CA SER A 207 22.65 60.91 -22.93
C SER A 207 23.98 61.67 -22.91
N SER A 208 24.76 61.45 -23.96
CA SER A 208 25.94 62.15 -24.45
C SER A 208 26.20 63.53 -23.82
N LEU A 209 27.27 63.62 -23.02
CA LEU A 209 27.89 64.88 -22.62
C LEU A 209 28.55 65.50 -23.86
N HIS A 210 27.83 66.41 -24.54
CA HIS A 210 28.36 67.18 -25.66
C HIS A 210 29.30 68.27 -25.11
N LEU A 211 30.61 68.03 -25.21
CA LEU A 211 31.66 69.03 -24.98
C LEU A 211 31.51 70.15 -26.02
N TRP A 212 31.05 71.33 -25.59
CA TRP A 212 31.20 72.56 -26.36
C TRP A 212 32.53 73.21 -26.01
N THR A 213 33.50 73.03 -26.91
CA THR A 213 34.68 73.89 -27.02
C THR A 213 34.30 75.15 -27.81
N GLN A 214 34.98 76.28 -27.51
CA GLN A 214 34.92 77.62 -28.14
C GLN A 214 33.88 78.59 -27.56
N ALA A 215 34.14 79.87 -27.33
CA ALA A 215 35.34 80.70 -27.31
C ALA A 215 34.92 82.02 -26.63
N ILE A 216 35.74 82.59 -25.74
CA ILE A 216 35.63 84.00 -25.38
C ILE A 216 37.04 84.59 -25.42
N THR A 217 37.12 85.67 -26.19
CA THR A 217 38.24 86.58 -26.44
C THR A 217 38.72 87.28 -25.17
#